data_AF-A0A9D2JS72-F1
#
_entry.id   AF-A0A9D2JS72-F1
#
_cell.length_a   1.000
_cell.length_b   1.000
_cell.length_c   1.000
_cell.angle_alpha   90.00
_cell.angle_beta   90.00
_cell.angle_gamma   90.00
#
_symmetry.space_group_name_H-M   'P 1'
#
loop_
_entity.id
_entity.type
_entity.pdbx_description
1 polymer ?
#
loop_
_entity_poly.entity_id
_entity_poly.type
_entity_poly.pdbx_seq_one_letter_code
_entity_poly.pdbx_strand_id
1 'polypeptide(L)'
;MKEENKTAFFLTERELSLLLAAKGIHVFQGLPLQHMPFTQQDILQTLLALNKKGLLDGTEEGFQAAPEISACFAILQNAKGVLNLMPQVPEKPQLCCYPGEKVLVMEPSPLRQETFKLWIMTWHELGQWMRSCGRRLRGEYYRTPENTPLWQAELYVSQDEAVLEYQEGREHIPPEEIGQRIKAIIMEMEGKGR
;
A
#
# COMPACT_ATOMS: atom_id res chain seq x y z
N MET A 1 19.58 -7.78 16.09
CA MET A 1 19.21 -6.61 15.25
C MET A 1 18.04 -5.93 15.92
N LYS A 2 18.16 -4.65 16.27
CA LYS A 2 17.02 -3.87 16.77
C LYS A 2 16.03 -3.74 15.62
N GLU A 3 14.78 -4.15 15.83
CA GLU A 3 13.69 -3.74 14.94
C GLU A 3 13.69 -2.21 14.94
N GLU A 4 14.11 -1.60 13.83
CA GLU A 4 13.76 -0.21 13.57
C GLU A 4 12.24 -0.15 13.66
N ASN A 5 11.74 0.64 14.62
CA ASN A 5 10.31 0.80 14.84
C ASN A 5 9.70 1.27 13.51
N LYS A 6 9.08 0.35 12.76
CA LYS A 6 8.40 0.70 11.51
C LYS A 6 7.21 1.54 11.89
N THR A 7 7.31 2.84 11.69
CA THR A 7 6.23 3.77 11.98
C THR A 7 5.02 3.38 11.12
N ALA A 8 3.99 2.87 11.77
CA ALA A 8 2.71 2.55 11.16
C ALA A 8 1.67 3.58 11.60
N PHE A 9 0.87 4.03 10.65
CA PHE A 9 -0.19 5.01 10.86
C PHE A 9 -1.55 4.34 10.77
N PHE A 10 -2.46 4.74 11.66
CA PHE A 10 -3.85 4.29 11.62
C PHE A 10 -4.75 5.47 11.29
N LEU A 11 -5.28 5.46 10.08
CA LEU A 11 -6.14 6.50 9.54
C LEU A 11 -7.55 5.93 9.36
N THR A 12 -8.57 6.65 9.82
CA THR A 12 -9.93 6.37 9.39
C THR A 12 -10.07 6.69 7.91
N GLU A 13 -11.08 6.14 7.28
CA GLU A 13 -11.39 6.40 5.88
C GLU A 13 -11.59 7.89 5.61
N ARG A 14 -12.24 8.61 6.53
CA ARG A 14 -12.43 10.07 6.46
C ARG A 14 -11.11 10.83 6.52
N GLU A 15 -10.23 10.44 7.45
CA GLU A 15 -8.91 11.05 7.61
C GLU A 15 -8.03 10.82 6.39
N LEU A 16 -8.00 9.59 5.88
CA LEU A 16 -7.26 9.23 4.67
C LEU A 16 -7.81 10.01 3.46
N SER A 17 -9.13 10.02 3.29
CA SER A 17 -9.83 10.75 2.22
C SER A 17 -9.47 12.24 2.21
N LEU A 18 -9.50 12.90 3.38
CA LEU A 18 -9.14 14.30 3.49
C LEU A 18 -7.68 14.56 3.09
N LEU A 19 -6.76 13.71 3.56
CA LEU A 19 -5.33 13.87 3.27
C LEU A 19 -5.01 13.64 1.79
N LEU A 20 -5.67 12.67 1.15
CA LEU A 20 -5.55 12.42 -0.28
C LEU A 20 -6.08 13.59 -1.11
N ALA A 21 -7.26 14.11 -0.75
CA ALA A 21 -7.85 15.27 -1.41
C ALA A 21 -6.93 16.50 -1.32
N ALA A 22 -6.35 16.75 -0.13
CA ALA A 22 -5.40 17.85 0.07
C ALA A 22 -4.11 17.71 -0.76
N LYS A 23 -3.75 16.48 -1.15
CA LYS A 23 -2.61 16.17 -2.01
C LYS A 23 -2.96 16.10 -3.50
N GLY A 24 -4.20 16.45 -3.87
CA GLY A 24 -4.70 16.40 -5.26
C GLY A 24 -4.95 14.98 -5.78
N ILE A 25 -4.98 13.97 -4.89
CA ILE A 25 -5.24 12.58 -5.25
C ILE A 25 -6.75 12.37 -5.19
N HIS A 26 -7.41 12.44 -6.34
CA HIS A 26 -8.86 12.28 -6.46
C HIS A 26 -9.29 10.92 -7.04
N VAL A 27 -8.36 10.19 -7.65
CA VAL A 27 -8.56 8.82 -8.12
C VAL A 27 -7.56 7.95 -7.38
N PHE A 28 -8.09 6.93 -6.72
CA PHE A 28 -7.35 6.02 -5.88
C PHE A 28 -7.75 4.59 -6.25
N GLN A 29 -6.75 3.75 -6.52
CA GLN A 29 -6.97 2.35 -6.87
C GLN A 29 -6.59 1.46 -5.69
N GLY A 30 -7.45 0.50 -5.37
CA GLY A 30 -7.36 -0.33 -4.18
C GLY A 30 -8.68 -0.27 -3.39
N LEU A 31 -8.61 0.17 -2.14
CA LEU A 31 -9.76 0.19 -1.22
C LEU A 31 -10.68 1.39 -1.54
N PRO A 32 -12.00 1.20 -1.67
CA PRO A 32 -12.90 2.30 -1.99
C PRO A 32 -12.94 3.29 -0.83
N LEU A 33 -12.78 4.57 -1.17
CA LEU A 33 -13.01 5.69 -0.27
C LEU A 33 -14.42 6.22 -0.55
N GLN A 34 -15.36 5.80 0.27
CA GLN A 34 -16.79 6.13 0.25
C GLN A 34 -17.09 7.38 1.09
N HIS A 35 -16.27 7.68 2.10
CA HIS A 35 -16.55 8.70 3.12
C HIS A 35 -15.67 9.96 3.05
N MET A 36 -15.80 10.76 1.99
CA MET A 36 -15.15 12.08 1.95
C MET A 36 -15.85 13.05 2.94
N PRO A 37 -15.11 13.83 3.75
CA PRO A 37 -15.72 14.89 4.56
C PRO A 37 -16.16 16.04 3.65
N PHE A 38 -17.47 16.26 3.53
CA PHE A 38 -18.04 17.24 2.60
C PHE A 38 -18.43 18.57 3.24
N THR A 39 -18.51 18.65 4.57
CA THR A 39 -18.85 19.90 5.26
C THR A 39 -17.60 20.55 5.88
N GLN A 40 -17.61 21.88 5.99
CA GLN A 40 -16.54 22.63 6.65
C GLN A 40 -16.32 22.16 8.10
N GLN A 41 -17.41 21.81 8.79
CA GLN A 41 -17.35 21.27 10.15
C GLN A 41 -16.65 19.90 10.18
N ASP A 42 -16.98 18.99 9.27
CA ASP A 42 -16.34 17.66 9.18
C ASP A 42 -14.85 17.78 8.88
N ILE A 43 -14.48 18.69 7.97
CA ILE A 43 -13.08 18.97 7.63
C ILE A 43 -12.32 19.44 8.88
N LEU A 44 -12.84 20.45 9.60
CA LEU A 44 -12.19 20.98 10.80
C LEU A 44 -12.05 19.92 11.90
N GLN A 45 -13.09 19.12 12.14
CA GLN A 45 -13.04 18.04 13.12
C GLN A 45 -11.99 16.98 12.74
N THR A 46 -11.89 16.63 11.46
CA THR A 46 -10.91 15.67 10.95
C THR A 46 -9.48 16.22 11.08
N LEU A 47 -9.25 17.49 10.74
CA LEU A 47 -7.94 18.14 10.91
C LEU A 47 -7.50 18.18 12.39
N LEU A 48 -8.43 18.50 13.30
CA LEU A 48 -8.16 18.46 14.73
C LEU A 48 -7.84 17.05 15.23
N ALA A 49 -8.53 16.03 14.73
CA ALA A 49 -8.23 14.63 15.06
C ALA A 49 -6.83 14.22 14.58
N LEU A 50 -6.46 14.59 13.35
CA LEU A 50 -5.14 14.34 12.78
C LEU A 50 -4.02 15.07 13.54
N ASN A 51 -4.23 16.32 13.94
CA ASN A 51 -3.31 17.06 14.80
C ASN A 51 -3.14 16.38 16.18
N LYS A 52 -4.24 15.94 16.80
CA LYS A 52 -4.18 15.16 18.06
C LYS A 52 -3.41 13.85 17.92
N LYS A 53 -3.37 13.25 16.72
CA LYS A 53 -2.57 12.06 16.41
C LYS A 53 -1.09 12.38 16.13
N GLY A 54 -0.70 13.66 16.11
CA GLY A 54 0.64 14.10 15.74
C GLY A 54 0.96 13.91 14.26
N LEU A 55 -0.07 13.79 13.41
CA LEU A 55 0.11 13.59 11.96
C LEU A 55 0.11 14.91 11.20
N LEU A 56 -0.42 15.96 11.82
CA LEU A 56 -0.39 17.32 11.32
C LEU A 56 0.19 18.24 12.39
N ASP A 57 1.06 19.15 11.99
CA ASP A 57 1.49 20.28 12.78
C ASP A 57 0.64 21.50 12.42
N GLY A 58 0.00 22.10 13.42
CA GLY A 58 -0.69 23.37 13.26
C GLY A 58 0.32 24.52 13.23
N THR A 59 0.48 25.15 12.07
CA THR A 59 1.29 26.35 11.87
C THR A 59 0.38 27.58 11.68
N GLU A 60 0.93 28.79 11.76
CA GLU A 60 0.18 30.02 11.45
C GLU A 60 -0.34 30.05 10.00
N GLU A 61 0.30 29.30 9.10
CA GLU A 61 -0.07 29.16 7.68
C GLU A 61 -1.06 28.01 7.41
N GLY A 62 -1.46 27.26 8.43
CA GLY A 62 -2.37 26.12 8.34
C GLY A 62 -1.76 24.81 8.84
N PHE A 63 -2.33 23.67 8.41
CA PHE A 63 -1.86 22.35 8.83
C PHE A 63 -0.81 21.80 7.86
N GLN A 64 0.37 21.45 8.39
CA GLN A 64 1.42 20.75 7.65
C GLN A 64 1.51 19.29 8.08
N ALA A 65 1.73 18.37 7.15
CA ALA A 65 1.84 16.96 7.47
C ALA A 65 3.22 16.61 8.03
N ALA A 66 3.26 15.84 9.12
CA ALA A 66 4.50 15.37 9.73
C ALA A 66 5.41 14.68 8.70
N PRO A 67 6.75 14.73 8.82
CA PRO A 67 7.68 14.21 7.81
C PRO A 67 7.41 12.75 7.41
N GLU A 68 7.06 11.90 8.37
CA GLU A 68 6.88 10.47 8.17
C GLU A 68 5.60 10.15 7.38
N ILE A 69 4.50 10.83 7.67
CA ILE A 69 3.25 10.67 6.89
C ILE A 69 3.36 11.38 5.53
N SER A 70 4.10 12.48 5.45
CA SER A 70 4.45 13.12 4.18
C SER A 70 5.21 12.17 3.25
N ALA A 71 6.11 11.35 3.79
CA ALA A 71 6.81 10.32 3.00
C ALA A 71 5.85 9.26 2.42
N CYS A 72 4.83 8.85 3.18
CA CYS A 72 3.79 7.96 2.66
C CYS A 72 3.08 8.58 1.46
N PHE A 73 2.62 9.83 1.58
CA PHE A 73 1.92 10.50 0.49
C PHE A 73 2.81 10.79 -0.71
N ALA A 74 4.11 11.04 -0.52
CA ALA A 74 5.04 11.19 -1.62
C ALA A 74 5.15 9.91 -2.47
N ILE A 75 5.16 8.72 -1.86
CA ILE A 75 5.12 7.45 -2.61
C ILE A 75 3.81 7.34 -3.37
N LEU A 76 2.69 7.61 -2.70
CA LEU A 76 1.37 7.47 -3.30
C LEU A 76 1.13 8.43 -4.48
N GLN A 77 1.59 9.67 -4.39
CA GLN A 77 1.51 10.66 -5.48
C GLN A 77 2.29 10.24 -6.72
N ASN A 78 3.40 9.50 -6.54
CA ASN A 78 4.27 9.07 -7.62
C ASN A 78 3.96 7.65 -8.12
N ALA A 79 3.09 6.91 -7.42
CA ALA A 79 2.72 5.56 -7.79
C ALA A 79 1.95 5.58 -9.12
N LYS A 80 2.38 4.76 -10.07
CA LYS A 80 1.69 4.62 -11.37
C LYS A 80 0.56 3.58 -11.33
N GLY A 81 0.44 2.88 -10.21
CA GLY A 81 -0.45 1.76 -10.06
C GLY A 81 -0.43 1.18 -8.65
N VAL A 82 -1.16 0.09 -8.49
CA VAL A 82 -1.29 -0.64 -7.23
C VAL A 82 -1.05 -2.13 -7.46
N LEU A 83 -0.20 -2.70 -6.62
CA LEU A 83 -0.03 -4.14 -6.48
C LEU A 83 -0.94 -4.63 -5.34
N ASN A 84 -1.97 -5.40 -5.68
CA ASN A 84 -2.78 -6.10 -4.71
C ASN A 84 -2.18 -7.48 -4.42
N LEU A 85 -1.94 -7.78 -3.14
CA LEU A 85 -1.53 -9.10 -2.67
C LEU A 85 -2.64 -9.69 -1.80
N MET A 86 -3.20 -10.81 -2.25
CA MET A 86 -4.36 -11.46 -1.64
C MET A 86 -3.97 -12.87 -1.18
N PRO A 87 -3.58 -13.04 0.09
CA PRO A 87 -3.34 -14.37 0.66
C PRO A 87 -4.58 -15.25 0.57
N GLN A 88 -4.40 -16.54 0.28
CA GLN A 88 -5.50 -17.52 0.34
C GLN A 88 -5.76 -18.02 1.78
N VAL A 89 -5.01 -17.51 2.76
CA VAL A 89 -5.17 -17.83 4.19
C VAL A 89 -6.02 -16.76 4.88
N PRO A 90 -7.11 -17.13 5.59
CA PRO A 90 -8.02 -16.16 6.20
C PRO A 90 -7.38 -15.25 7.26
N GLU A 91 -6.30 -15.69 7.90
CA GLU A 91 -5.65 -14.95 8.99
C GLU A 91 -4.71 -13.84 8.51
N LYS A 92 -4.37 -13.81 7.21
CA LYS A 92 -3.51 -12.76 6.64
C LYS A 92 -4.35 -11.76 5.86
N PRO A 93 -4.15 -10.46 6.07
CA PRO A 93 -4.90 -9.44 5.37
C PRO A 93 -4.49 -9.35 3.90
N GLN A 94 -5.42 -8.88 3.06
CA GLN A 94 -5.08 -8.37 1.74
C GLN A 94 -4.28 -7.06 1.90
N LEU A 95 -3.23 -6.93 1.09
CA LEU A 95 -2.44 -5.70 1.01
C LEU A 95 -2.70 -4.98 -0.31
N CYS A 96 -2.88 -3.67 -0.22
CA CYS A 96 -2.72 -2.75 -1.34
C CYS A 96 -1.33 -2.12 -1.23
N CYS A 97 -0.46 -2.41 -2.19
CA CYS A 97 0.93 -1.97 -2.22
C CYS A 97 1.13 -0.95 -3.34
N TYR A 98 1.62 0.23 -3.01
CA TYR A 98 1.92 1.31 -3.96
C TYR A 98 3.43 1.31 -4.27
N PRO A 99 3.82 0.90 -5.49
CA PRO A 99 5.23 0.75 -5.85
C PRO A 99 5.97 2.08 -5.94
N GLY A 100 7.21 2.08 -5.47
CA GLY A 100 8.20 3.15 -5.60
C GLY A 100 9.61 2.63 -5.31
N GLU A 101 10.55 3.49 -4.93
CA GLU A 101 11.85 3.04 -4.40
C GLU A 101 11.68 2.11 -3.19
N LYS A 102 10.77 2.52 -2.30
CA LYS A 102 10.14 1.71 -1.25
C LYS A 102 8.67 1.50 -1.59
N VAL A 103 8.02 0.60 -0.88
CA VAL A 103 6.61 0.26 -1.05
C VAL A 103 5.81 0.88 0.08
N LEU A 104 4.85 1.74 -0.25
CA LEU A 104 3.80 2.10 0.70
C LEU A 104 2.79 0.95 0.73
N VAL A 105 2.52 0.41 1.90
CA VAL A 105 1.54 -0.65 2.09
C VAL A 105 0.37 -0.12 2.89
N MET A 106 -0.82 -0.50 2.43
CA MET A 106 -2.08 -0.21 3.08
C MET A 106 -2.87 -1.51 3.25
N GLU A 107 -3.43 -1.72 4.44
CA GLU A 107 -4.35 -2.82 4.72
C GLU A 107 -5.54 -2.33 5.55
N PRO A 108 -6.75 -2.89 5.38
CA PRO A 108 -7.85 -2.69 6.32
C PRO A 108 -7.47 -3.17 7.72
N SER A 109 -7.78 -2.37 8.74
CA SER A 109 -7.59 -2.76 10.14
C SER A 109 -8.57 -3.86 10.53
N PRO A 110 -8.11 -5.00 11.06
CA PRO A 110 -9.01 -6.05 11.56
C PRO A 110 -9.72 -5.63 12.87
N LEU A 111 -9.20 -4.61 13.56
CA LEU A 111 -9.69 -4.19 14.89
C LEU A 111 -10.65 -3.01 14.84
N ARG A 112 -10.63 -2.23 13.75
CA ARG A 112 -11.41 -0.99 13.63
C ARG A 112 -12.01 -0.91 12.24
N GLN A 113 -13.33 -0.89 12.17
CA GLN A 113 -14.04 -0.65 10.91
C GLN A 113 -13.58 0.68 10.29
N GLU A 114 -13.59 0.73 8.95
CA GLU A 114 -13.26 1.94 8.18
C GLU A 114 -11.92 2.58 8.57
N THR A 115 -10.97 1.77 9.03
CA THR A 115 -9.63 2.23 9.42
C THR A 115 -8.61 1.46 8.61
N PHE A 116 -7.64 2.18 8.06
CA PHE A 116 -6.54 1.62 7.32
C PHE A 116 -5.26 1.78 8.11
N LYS A 117 -4.42 0.75 8.06
CA LYS A 117 -3.05 0.82 8.53
C LYS A 117 -2.15 1.10 7.34
N LEU A 118 -1.31 2.13 7.45
CA LEU A 118 -0.36 2.54 6.42
C LEU A 118 1.05 2.47 6.96
N TRP A 119 1.97 1.90 6.20
CA TRP A 119 3.39 1.91 6.55
C TRP A 119 4.26 1.73 5.31
N ILE A 120 5.49 2.19 5.39
CA ILE A 120 6.48 2.02 4.32
C ILE A 120 7.32 0.79 4.64
N MET A 121 7.59 -0.02 3.63
CA MET A 121 8.54 -1.13 3.71
C MET A 121 9.43 -1.17 2.46
N THR A 122 10.57 -1.83 2.58
CA THR A 122 11.40 -2.17 1.43
C THR A 122 10.81 -3.33 0.64
N TRP A 123 11.24 -3.49 -0.60
CA TRP A 123 10.89 -4.67 -1.42
C TRP A 123 11.34 -5.99 -0.79
N HIS A 124 12.46 -6.00 -0.07
CA HIS A 124 12.93 -7.17 0.66
C HIS A 124 11.96 -7.56 1.80
N GLU A 125 11.48 -6.57 2.55
CA GLU A 125 10.51 -6.77 3.63
C GLU A 125 9.14 -7.21 3.10
N LEU A 126 8.72 -6.72 1.93
CA LEU A 126 7.52 -7.23 1.26
C LEU A 126 7.70 -8.72 0.91
N GLY A 127 8.88 -9.10 0.40
CA GLY A 127 9.22 -10.51 0.14
C GLY A 127 9.21 -11.37 1.41
N GLN A 128 9.70 -10.85 2.53
CA GLN A 128 9.57 -11.51 3.83
C GLN A 128 8.10 -11.67 4.26
N TRP A 129 7.26 -10.65 4.05
CA TRP A 129 5.83 -10.74 4.34
C TRP A 129 5.16 -11.84 3.50
N MET A 130 5.44 -11.89 2.19
CA MET A 130 4.91 -12.92 1.28
C MET A 130 5.31 -14.33 1.74
N ARG A 131 6.58 -14.54 2.11
CA ARG A 131 7.05 -15.80 2.70
C ARG A 131 6.31 -16.15 3.99
N SER A 132 6.00 -15.15 4.82
CA SER A 132 5.27 -15.35 6.08
C SER A 132 3.82 -15.79 5.89
N CYS A 133 3.26 -15.67 4.68
CA CYS A 133 1.95 -16.23 4.35
C CYS A 133 1.99 -17.76 4.31
N GLY A 134 3.16 -18.36 4.03
CA GLY A 134 3.43 -19.81 4.10
C GLY A 134 2.58 -20.68 3.18
N ARG A 135 1.82 -20.07 2.26
CA ARG A 135 0.85 -20.69 1.36
C ARG A 135 0.71 -19.85 0.10
N ARG A 136 -0.27 -20.19 -0.74
CA ARG A 136 -0.62 -19.45 -1.95
C ARG A 136 -1.14 -18.04 -1.61
N LEU A 137 -0.71 -17.07 -2.38
CA LEU A 137 -1.25 -15.72 -2.43
C LEU A 137 -1.40 -15.30 -3.90
N ARG A 138 -2.45 -14.57 -4.22
CA ARG A 138 -2.65 -14.01 -5.56
C ARG A 138 -2.06 -12.61 -5.61
N GLY A 139 -1.29 -12.33 -6.65
CA GLY A 139 -0.72 -11.01 -6.92
C GLY A 139 -1.34 -10.42 -8.16
N GLU A 140 -1.77 -9.17 -8.09
CA GLU A 140 -2.33 -8.44 -9.22
C GLU A 140 -1.79 -7.03 -9.26
N TYR A 141 -1.26 -6.61 -10.40
CA TYR A 141 -0.83 -5.22 -10.59
C TYR A 141 -1.76 -4.52 -11.57
N TYR A 142 -2.24 -3.36 -11.15
CA TYR A 142 -3.09 -2.48 -11.95
C TYR A 142 -2.38 -1.16 -12.15
N ARG A 143 -2.46 -0.61 -13.37
CA ARG A 143 -2.06 0.77 -13.63
C ARG A 143 -3.26 1.68 -13.40
N THR A 144 -3.09 2.79 -12.70
CA THR A 144 -4.17 3.77 -12.55
C THR A 144 -4.32 4.58 -13.85
N PRO A 145 -5.54 4.80 -14.38
CA PRO A 145 -6.86 4.47 -13.82
C PRO A 145 -7.51 3.17 -14.37
N GLU A 146 -6.73 2.25 -14.92
CA GLU A 146 -7.22 1.03 -15.58
C GLU A 146 -7.73 0.01 -14.57
N ASN A 147 -8.93 -0.55 -14.78
CA ASN A 147 -9.52 -1.57 -13.90
C ASN A 147 -9.17 -3.02 -14.30
N THR A 148 -8.34 -3.20 -15.33
CA THR A 148 -7.87 -4.51 -15.78
C THR A 148 -6.44 -4.72 -15.27
N PRO A 149 -6.11 -5.87 -14.67
CA PRO A 149 -4.75 -6.11 -14.22
C PRO A 149 -3.80 -6.20 -15.42
N LEU A 150 -2.71 -5.43 -15.39
CA LEU A 150 -1.59 -5.57 -16.33
C LEU A 150 -0.75 -6.81 -16.02
N TRP A 151 -0.86 -7.29 -14.78
CA TRP A 151 -0.18 -8.49 -14.32
C TRP A 151 -1.04 -9.24 -13.33
N GLN A 152 -1.00 -10.56 -13.44
CA GLN A 152 -1.61 -11.46 -12.49
C GLN A 152 -0.77 -12.72 -12.38
N ALA A 153 -0.55 -13.17 -11.15
CA ALA A 153 0.07 -14.46 -10.87
C ALA A 153 -0.49 -15.07 -9.58
N GLU A 154 -0.48 -16.39 -9.51
CA GLU A 154 -0.54 -17.11 -8.25
C GLU A 154 0.88 -17.28 -7.74
N LEU A 155 1.13 -16.91 -6.49
CA LEU A 155 2.43 -16.95 -5.86
C LEU A 155 2.40 -18.03 -4.79
N TYR A 156 3.21 -19.07 -4.96
CA TYR A 156 3.50 -20.03 -3.90
C TYR A 156 4.82 -19.64 -3.27
N VAL A 157 4.81 -19.21 -2.02
CA VAL A 157 6.02 -18.73 -1.34
C VAL A 157 6.14 -19.39 0.04
N SER A 158 7.22 -20.13 0.23
CA SER A 158 7.61 -20.78 1.48
C SER A 158 9.03 -20.36 1.89
N GLN A 159 9.60 -20.99 2.92
CA GLN A 159 11.00 -20.74 3.31
C GLN A 159 11.99 -21.29 2.28
N ASP A 160 11.64 -22.40 1.63
CA ASP A 160 12.55 -23.17 0.78
C ASP A 160 12.24 -23.01 -0.71
N GLU A 161 11.04 -22.56 -1.06
CA GLU A 161 10.58 -22.46 -2.44
C GLU A 161 9.73 -21.21 -2.68
N ALA A 162 9.99 -20.53 -3.80
CA ALA A 162 9.10 -19.52 -4.35
C ALA A 162 8.82 -19.79 -5.82
N VAL A 163 7.54 -19.83 -6.18
CA VAL A 163 7.06 -20.05 -7.55
C VAL A 163 6.04 -18.98 -7.91
N LEU A 164 6.24 -18.34 -9.05
CA LEU A 164 5.22 -17.54 -9.72
C LEU A 164 4.55 -18.41 -10.78
N GLU A 165 3.24 -18.59 -10.65
CA GLU A 165 2.41 -19.33 -11.60
C GLU A 165 1.54 -18.35 -12.40
N TYR A 166 1.78 -18.35 -13.71
CA TYR A 166 1.05 -17.58 -14.72
C TYR A 166 0.12 -18.51 -15.51
N GLN A 167 -0.73 -17.95 -16.36
CA GLN A 167 -1.51 -18.74 -17.32
C GLN A 167 -0.62 -19.55 -18.27
N GLU A 168 0.54 -18.99 -18.66
CA GLU A 168 1.43 -19.55 -19.69
C GLU A 168 2.54 -20.44 -19.13
N GLY A 169 2.74 -20.49 -17.80
CA GLY A 169 3.82 -21.29 -17.21
C GLY A 169 4.14 -20.93 -15.76
N ARG A 170 5.22 -21.52 -15.25
CA ARG A 170 5.72 -21.34 -13.89
C ARG A 170 7.16 -20.87 -13.90
N GLU A 171 7.49 -19.93 -13.01
CA GLU A 171 8.83 -19.41 -12.79
C GLU A 171 9.26 -19.72 -11.36
N HIS A 172 10.38 -20.45 -11.21
CA HIS A 172 10.99 -20.72 -9.91
C HIS A 172 12.00 -19.63 -9.57
N ILE A 173 11.93 -19.11 -8.35
CA ILE A 173 12.75 -17.99 -7.89
C ILE A 173 13.32 -18.34 -6.51
N PRO A 174 14.55 -17.93 -6.18
CA PRO A 174 15.03 -17.99 -4.80
C PRO A 174 14.05 -17.25 -3.85
N PRO A 175 13.58 -17.88 -2.75
CA PRO A 175 12.57 -17.27 -1.88
C PRO A 175 12.93 -15.88 -1.34
N GLU A 176 14.21 -15.62 -1.11
CA GLU A 176 14.76 -14.35 -0.65
C GLU A 176 14.72 -13.24 -1.72
N GLU A 177 14.59 -13.61 -2.99
CA GLU A 177 14.57 -12.68 -4.13
C GLU A 177 13.16 -12.31 -4.60
N ILE A 178 12.11 -12.98 -4.10
CA ILE A 178 10.72 -12.78 -4.58
C ILE A 178 10.29 -11.31 -4.60
N GLY A 179 10.67 -10.53 -3.59
CA GLY A 179 10.36 -9.10 -3.53
C GLY A 179 11.05 -8.29 -4.63
N GLN A 180 12.30 -8.61 -4.95
CA GLN A 180 13.04 -7.95 -6.04
C GLN A 180 12.54 -8.40 -7.41
N ARG A 181 12.14 -9.68 -7.55
CA ARG A 181 11.56 -10.17 -8.80
C ARG A 181 10.24 -9.47 -9.12
N ILE A 182 9.35 -9.35 -8.15
CA ILE A 182 8.09 -8.61 -8.31
C ILE A 182 8.36 -7.13 -8.62
N LYS A 183 9.33 -6.51 -7.94
CA LYS A 183 9.76 -5.14 -8.28
C LYS A 183 10.13 -5.02 -9.75
N ALA A 184 10.98 -5.93 -10.26
CA ALA A 184 11.43 -5.89 -11.65
C ALA A 184 10.26 -6.03 -12.64
N ILE A 185 9.33 -6.95 -12.38
CA ILE A 185 8.11 -7.13 -13.19
C ILE A 185 7.30 -5.84 -13.26
N ILE A 186 7.03 -5.22 -12.11
CA ILE A 186 6.23 -3.99 -12.03
C ILE A 186 6.94 -2.83 -12.75
N MET A 187 8.24 -2.66 -12.51
CA MET A 187 9.02 -1.59 -13.15
C MET A 187 9.09 -1.76 -14.67
N GLU A 188 9.17 -3.00 -15.16
CA GLU A 188 9.10 -3.30 -16.59
C GLU A 188 7.74 -2.88 -17.18
N MET A 189 6.65 -3.21 -16.50
CA MET A 189 5.31 -2.82 -16.93
C MET A 189 5.15 -1.31 -16.95
N GLU A 190 5.58 -0.63 -15.90
CA GLU A 190 5.62 0.83 -15.82
C GLU A 190 6.46 1.50 -16.92
N GLY A 191 7.53 0.84 -17.37
CA GLY A 191 8.40 1.34 -18.45
C GLY A 191 7.81 1.15 -19.85
N LYS A 192 7.02 0.10 -20.07
CA LYS A 192 6.36 -0.20 -21.36
C LYS A 192 5.19 0.73 -21.71
N GLY A 193 4.83 1.67 -20.83
CA GLY A 193 3.74 2.63 -21.04
C GLY A 193 4.16 3.96 -21.66
N ARG A 194 5.27 4.02 -22.41
CA ARG A 194 5.74 5.23 -23.12
C ARG A 194 5.53 5.12 -24.61
#